data_AF-A0A923EJR1-F1
#
_entry.id   AF-A0A923EJR1-F1
#
_cell.length_a   1.000
_cell.length_b   1.000
_cell.length_c   1.000
_cell.angle_alpha   90.00
_cell.angle_beta   90.00
_cell.angle_gamma   90.00
#
_symmetry.space_group_name_H-M   'P 1'
#
loop_
_entity.id
_entity.type
_entity.pdbx_description
1 polymer ?
#
loop_
_entity_poly.entity_id
_entity_poly.type
_entity_poly.pdbx_seq_one_letter_code
_entity_poly.pdbx_strand_id
1 'polypeptide(L)'
;MNFDLSVPPPTERRIALNTQADIPRLIRELRQRTGLTQEKFAAKLGVTFPTINRWENGRAKPSPLAMQRIEELLRSMGDDGADLLQRGFLDG
;
A
#
# COMPACT_ATOMS: atom_id res chain seq x y z
N MET A 1 18.56 21.51 31.51
CA MET A 1 17.45 21.42 30.53
C MET A 1 17.96 20.53 29.41
N ASN A 2 17.60 19.25 29.45
CA ASN A 2 18.04 18.26 28.50
C ASN A 2 16.79 17.57 27.96
N PHE A 3 16.41 17.87 26.72
CA PHE A 3 15.64 16.96 25.90
C PHE A 3 16.38 16.89 24.58
N ASP A 4 17.43 16.09 24.60
CA ASP A 4 18.04 15.56 23.39
C ASP A 4 16.97 14.71 22.70
N LEU A 5 16.23 15.33 21.78
CA LEU A 5 15.29 14.64 20.89
C LEU A 5 16.13 13.91 19.84
N SER A 6 16.79 12.83 20.26
CA SER A 6 17.21 11.77 19.35
C SER A 6 15.95 11.11 18.80
N VAL A 7 15.31 11.78 17.85
CA VAL A 7 14.41 11.12 16.90
C VAL A 7 15.31 10.19 16.09
N PRO A 8 15.21 8.86 16.24
CA PRO A 8 16.04 7.98 15.44
C PRO A 8 15.73 8.22 13.95
N PRO A 9 16.74 8.26 13.07
CA PRO A 9 16.49 8.41 11.64
C PRO A 9 15.65 7.23 11.14
N PRO A 10 14.74 7.44 10.18
CA PRO A 10 13.91 6.37 9.61
C PRO A 10 14.77 5.50 8.68
N THR A 11 15.78 4.84 9.23
CA THR A 11 16.80 4.16 8.41
C THR A 11 16.47 2.68 8.19
N GLU A 12 15.52 2.07 8.91
CA GLU A 12 15.35 0.61 8.85
C GLU A 12 13.91 0.08 8.87
N ARG A 13 12.92 0.87 8.40
CA ARG A 13 11.66 0.26 7.94
C ARG A 13 11.88 -0.32 6.54
N ARG A 14 12.66 -1.41 6.48
CA ARG A 14 12.59 -2.33 5.34
C ARG A 14 11.11 -2.60 5.11
N ILE A 15 10.64 -2.25 3.92
CA ILE A 15 9.26 -2.40 3.46
C ILE A 15 8.99 -3.91 3.34
N ALA A 16 8.90 -4.60 4.46
CA ALA A 16 8.53 -5.99 4.56
C ALA A 16 7.01 -6.01 4.67
N LEU A 17 6.32 -5.87 3.54
CA LEU A 17 4.89 -6.19 3.41
C LEU A 17 4.75 -7.72 3.60
N ASN A 18 4.87 -8.21 4.84
CA ASN A 18 5.05 -9.63 5.14
C ASN A 18 3.86 -10.30 5.86
N THR A 19 2.65 -9.75 5.80
CA THR A 19 1.49 -10.46 6.34
C THR A 19 0.37 -10.56 5.32
N GLN A 20 -0.13 -11.78 5.13
CA GLN A 20 -1.21 -12.14 4.21
C GLN A 20 -2.48 -11.26 4.40
N ALA A 21 -2.65 -10.68 5.59
CA ALA A 21 -3.75 -9.78 5.94
C ALA A 21 -3.55 -8.31 5.51
N ASP A 22 -2.31 -7.86 5.26
CA ASP A 22 -2.02 -6.45 5.06
C ASP A 22 -2.20 -6.02 3.60
N ILE A 23 -1.86 -6.89 2.65
CA ILE A 23 -1.92 -6.59 1.22
C ILE A 23 -3.36 -6.34 0.73
N PRO A 24 -4.36 -7.19 1.05
CA PRO A 24 -5.75 -6.94 0.63
C PRO A 24 -6.30 -5.62 1.16
N ARG A 25 -6.00 -5.31 2.43
CA ARG A 25 -6.41 -4.05 3.08
C ARG A 25 -5.73 -2.85 2.43
N LEU A 26 -4.42 -2.92 2.22
CA LEU A 26 -3.64 -1.87 1.56
C LEU A 26 -4.20 -1.52 0.18
N ILE A 27 -4.47 -2.53 -0.64
CA ILE A 27 -4.99 -2.34 -2.01
C ILE A 27 -6.36 -1.69 -1.97
N ARG A 28 -7.24 -2.15 -1.08
CA ARG A 28 -8.58 -1.59 -0.93
C ARG A 28 -8.54 -0.14 -0.46
N GLU A 29 -7.70 0.18 0.52
CA GLU A 29 -7.58 1.53 1.06
C GLU A 29 -6.97 2.48 0.04
N LEU A 30 -5.90 2.05 -0.66
CA LEU A 30 -5.32 2.79 -1.77
C LEU A 30 -6.37 3.12 -2.84
N ARG A 31 -7.16 2.12 -3.26
CA ARG A 31 -8.24 2.34 -4.22
C ARG A 31 -9.26 3.36 -3.70
N GLN A 32 -9.70 3.22 -2.46
CA GLN A 32 -10.67 4.13 -1.85
C GLN A 32 -10.14 5.57 -1.80
N ARG A 33 -8.87 5.79 -1.43
CA ARG A 33 -8.25 7.12 -1.41
C ARG A 33 -8.15 7.73 -2.81
N THR A 34 -7.94 6.93 -3.86
CA THR A 34 -7.98 7.44 -5.24
C THR A 34 -9.40 7.75 -5.76
N GLY A 35 -10.46 7.37 -5.02
CA GLY A 35 -11.85 7.54 -5.45
C GLY A 35 -12.24 6.69 -6.67
N LEU A 36 -11.43 5.69 -7.04
CA LEU A 36 -11.64 4.89 -8.23
C LEU A 36 -12.52 3.67 -7.96
N THR A 37 -13.34 3.32 -8.96
CA THR A 37 -13.99 2.00 -8.99
C THR A 37 -12.92 0.91 -9.16
N GLN A 38 -13.24 -0.34 -8.81
CA GLN A 38 -12.30 -1.45 -9.00
C GLN A 38 -11.86 -1.60 -10.47
N GLU A 39 -12.74 -1.31 -11.43
CA GLU A 39 -12.43 -1.35 -12.86
C GLU A 39 -11.45 -0.24 -13.27
N LYS A 40 -11.69 1.00 -12.86
CA LYS A 40 -10.79 2.13 -13.14
C LYS A 40 -9.44 1.95 -12.46
N PHE A 41 -9.45 1.40 -11.25
CA PHE A 41 -8.23 1.07 -10.51
C PHE A 41 -7.44 -0.05 -11.18
N ALA A 42 -8.13 -1.09 -11.68
CA ALA A 42 -7.52 -2.15 -12.46
C ALA A 42 -6.85 -1.60 -13.73
N ALA A 43 -7.56 -0.76 -14.47
CA ALA A 43 -7.02 -0.09 -15.66
C ALA A 43 -5.78 0.75 -15.32
N LYS A 44 -5.80 1.48 -14.20
CA LYS A 44 -4.67 2.28 -13.73
C LYS A 44 -3.44 1.43 -13.38
N LEU A 45 -3.63 0.23 -12.84
CA LEU A 45 -2.56 -0.71 -12.50
C LEU A 45 -2.18 -1.66 -13.66
N GLY A 46 -2.84 -1.54 -14.82
CA GLY A 46 -2.60 -2.42 -15.98
C GLY A 46 -3.05 -3.87 -15.76
N VAL A 47 -4.05 -4.09 -14.92
CA VAL A 47 -4.62 -5.42 -14.65
C VAL A 47 -6.13 -5.43 -14.88
N THR A 48 -6.76 -6.60 -14.73
CA THR A 48 -8.21 -6.77 -14.94
C THR A 48 -8.98 -6.59 -13.63
N PHE A 49 -10.25 -6.18 -13.73
CA PHE A 49 -11.15 -6.09 -12.57
C PHE A 49 -11.18 -7.36 -11.70
N PRO A 50 -11.31 -8.59 -12.26
CA PRO A 50 -11.30 -9.81 -11.45
C PRO A 50 -10.00 -10.00 -10.66
N THR A 51 -8.90 -9.46 -11.16
CA THR A 51 -7.59 -9.50 -10.49
C THR A 51 -7.59 -8.62 -9.25
N ILE A 52 -8.06 -7.37 -9.35
CA ILE A 52 -8.25 -6.47 -8.20
C ILE A 52 -9.22 -7.11 -7.18
N ASN A 53 -10.35 -7.64 -7.64
CA ASN A 53 -11.32 -8.28 -6.75
C ASN A 53 -10.70 -9.46 -5.98
N ARG A 54 -9.87 -10.28 -6.62
CA ARG A 54 -9.16 -11.37 -5.92
C ARG A 54 -8.15 -10.83 -4.90
N TRP A 55 -7.43 -9.76 -5.22
CA TRP A 55 -6.46 -9.16 -4.30
C TRP A 55 -7.13 -8.52 -3.08
N GLU A 56 -8.17 -7.71 -3.26
CA GLU A 56 -8.89 -7.06 -2.17
C GLU A 56 -9.61 -8.06 -1.23
N ASN A 57 -9.93 -9.25 -1.72
CA ASN A 57 -10.51 -10.34 -0.93
C ASN A 57 -9.48 -11.36 -0.42
N GLY A 58 -8.18 -11.12 -0.61
CA GLY A 58 -7.11 -12.03 -0.18
C GLY A 58 -7.06 -13.38 -0.89
N ARG A 59 -7.79 -13.55 -1.99
CA ARG A 59 -7.87 -14.79 -2.79
C ARG A 59 -6.67 -14.98 -3.72
N ALA A 60 -5.89 -13.93 -3.95
CA ALA A 60 -4.64 -13.97 -4.70
C ALA A 60 -3.71 -12.85 -4.21
N LYS A 61 -2.40 -13.01 -4.45
CA LYS A 61 -1.40 -11.96 -4.21
C LYS A 61 -1.06 -11.23 -5.51
N PRO A 62 -0.70 -9.94 -5.46
CA PRO A 62 -0.12 -9.25 -6.60
C PRO A 62 1.23 -9.86 -6.97
N SER A 63 1.55 -9.88 -8.26
CA SER A 63 2.89 -10.23 -8.73
C SER A 63 3.91 -9.15 -8.32
N PRO A 64 5.22 -9.42 -8.37
CA PRO A 64 6.24 -8.40 -8.11
C PRO A 64 6.06 -7.14 -8.97
N LEU A 65 5.74 -7.32 -10.26
CA LEU A 65 5.46 -6.19 -11.16
C LEU A 65 4.23 -5.38 -10.72
N ALA A 66 3.16 -6.06 -10.30
CA ALA A 66 1.97 -5.38 -9.80
C ALA A 66 2.26 -4.64 -8.48
N MET A 67 3.07 -5.23 -7.59
CA MET A 67 3.52 -4.56 -6.37
C MET A 67 4.33 -3.30 -6.68
N GLN A 68 5.21 -3.33 -7.69
CA GLN A 68 5.91 -2.12 -8.14
C GLN A 68 4.95 -1.03 -8.61
N ARG A 69 3.93 -1.38 -9.40
CA ARG A 69 2.89 -0.40 -9.82
C ARG A 69 2.11 0.17 -8.64
N ILE A 70 1.81 -0.65 -7.64
CA ILE A 70 1.15 -0.21 -6.41
C ILE A 70 2.05 0.77 -5.64
N GLU A 71 3.35 0.47 -5.50
CA GLU A 71 4.32 1.35 -4.87
C GLU A 71 4.50 2.67 -5.63
N GLU A 72 4.59 2.63 -6.95
CA GLU A 72 4.64 3.81 -7.82
C GLU A 72 3.40 4.70 -7.61
N LEU A 73 2.23 4.08 -7.54
CA LEU A 73 0.97 4.79 -7.30
C LEU A 73 0.97 5.44 -5.90
N LEU A 74 1.38 4.72 -4.87
CA LEU A 74 1.51 5.25 -3.50
C LEU A 74 2.46 6.46 -3.46
N ARG A 75 3.62 6.38 -4.11
CA ARG A 75 4.57 7.49 -4.20
C ARG A 75 4.01 8.69 -4.96
N SER A 76 3.23 8.45 -6.02
CA SER A 76 2.61 9.53 -6.81
C SER A 76 1.54 10.32 -6.03
N MET A 77 1.02 9.76 -4.94
CA MET A 77 0.04 10.41 -4.07
C MET A 77 0.69 11.31 -3.00
N GLY A 78 2.02 11.32 -2.87
CA GLY A 78 2.71 12.14 -1.87
C GLY A 78 2.35 11.75 -0.43
N ASP A 79 2.02 12.75 0.39
CA ASP A 79 1.72 12.57 1.82
C ASP A 79 0.52 11.62 2.06
N ASP A 80 -0.47 11.64 1.17
CA ASP A 80 -1.65 10.77 1.24
C ASP A 80 -1.33 9.28 1.05
N GLY A 81 -0.22 8.97 0.36
CA GLY A 81 0.28 7.61 0.17
C GLY A 81 1.29 7.18 1.23
N ALA A 82 2.06 8.11 1.78
CA ALA A 82 3.06 7.84 2.83
C ALA A 82 2.43 7.35 4.14
N ASP A 83 1.25 7.85 4.49
CA ASP A 83 0.48 7.42 5.66
C ASP A 83 0.07 5.94 5.59
N LEU A 84 -0.29 5.44 4.39
CA LEU A 84 -0.61 4.02 4.18
C LEU A 84 0.60 3.12 4.43
N LEU A 85 1.79 3.58 4.05
CA LEU A 85 3.06 2.92 4.33
C LEU A 85 3.47 3.03 5.81
N GLN A 86 2.86 3.91 6.60
CA GLN A 86 3.18 4.05 8.02
C GLN A 86 2.17 3.37 8.93
N ARG A 87 0.87 3.40 8.60
CA ARG A 87 -0.24 2.85 9.41
C ARG A 87 -0.49 1.37 9.17
N GLY A 88 -0.17 0.83 7.99
CA GLY A 88 -0.19 -0.60 7.74
C GLY A 88 0.84 -1.41 8.57
N PHE A 89 1.73 -0.73 9.31
CA PHE A 89 2.81 -1.34 10.09
C PHE A 89 2.62 -1.30 11.62
N LEU A 90 1.56 -0.67 12.15
CA LEU A 90 1.44 -0.41 13.60
C LEU A 90 0.28 -1.14 14.32
N ASP A 91 -0.64 -1.78 13.61
CA ASP A 91 -1.82 -2.45 14.20
C ASP A 91 -1.84 -3.97 13.91
N GLY A 92 -0.73 -4.65 14.16
CA GLY A 92 -0.59 -6.12 14.06
C GLY A 92 0.11 -6.71 15.27
#